data_AF-A0A9J6DVY6-F1
#
_entry.id   AF-A0A9J6DVY6-F1
#
_cell.length_a   1.000
_cell.length_b   1.000
_cell.length_c   1.000
_cell.angle_alpha   90.00
_cell.angle_beta   90.00
_cell.angle_gamma   90.00
#
_symmetry.space_group_name_H-M   'P 1'
#
loop_
_entity.id
_entity.type
_entity.pdbx_description
1 polymer ?
#
loop_
_entity_poly.entity_id
_entity_poly.type
_entity_poly.pdbx_seq_one_letter_code
_entity_poly.pdbx_strand_id
1 'polypeptide(L)'
;MATRAARTPAEQLQRSANGAEAWRARVYVSRHRRNVLLRMREALQLNAPLAVFTTFPFVHLDLKGAAFKVSYYEQFVLKRPKFFEFREVARYPNVLCPSHPKSSSLIEEMVTQVMQLHSDSQWFHLGADEVWHLGQCERCRTVMVDKQWGKDHLYVDYLSRIVGTLHKKYPMLKFIVWDDMMRDMDPQIITGAGLHHLVEPMVWHYFPQSEFRLKQSLTSEALTEVSQSIGYFGNIEMEVFPRPQAVPPVPNFPGGKLHVSVLHLSNVIAELEQVLLNPSVQGGFHEFLVAHNRTNPLHVDQFVNTARKLLVNIESLYRDITKELSDIYYQSTVEEWLSTYISPYREKLKKLVSDADLQIAVNVPM
;
A
#
# COMPACT_ATOMS: atom_id res chain seq x y z
N MET A 1 37.24 16.18 -49.07
CA MET A 1 37.36 15.09 -48.07
C MET A 1 36.34 15.36 -46.96
N ALA A 2 35.37 14.54 -46.62
CA ALA A 2 34.69 13.43 -47.28
C ALA A 2 33.26 13.43 -46.68
N THR A 3 32.28 13.22 -47.56
CA THR A 3 30.85 13.10 -47.28
C THR A 3 30.56 11.89 -46.38
N ARG A 4 29.76 12.07 -45.32
CA ARG A 4 29.26 10.94 -44.51
C ARG A 4 28.00 10.39 -45.19
N ALA A 5 28.15 9.25 -45.86
CA ALA A 5 27.11 8.56 -46.60
C ALA A 5 25.94 8.12 -45.69
N ALA A 6 24.72 8.29 -46.22
CA ALA A 6 23.50 7.72 -45.68
C ALA A 6 23.54 6.19 -45.78
N ARG A 7 23.13 5.49 -44.70
CA ARG A 7 22.98 4.03 -44.69
C ARG A 7 21.68 3.63 -45.38
N THR A 8 21.70 2.53 -46.11
CA THR A 8 20.62 2.09 -47.01
C THR A 8 19.50 1.35 -46.25
N PRO A 9 18.26 1.34 -46.79
CA PRO A 9 17.08 0.74 -46.14
C PRO A 9 17.19 -0.77 -45.82
N ALA A 10 18.11 -1.48 -46.48
CA ALA A 10 18.33 -2.91 -46.25
C ALA A 10 18.98 -3.20 -44.88
N GLU A 11 19.75 -2.27 -44.30
CA GLU A 11 20.36 -2.43 -42.97
C GLU A 11 19.37 -2.15 -41.82
N GLN A 12 18.23 -1.51 -42.09
CA GLN A 12 17.16 -1.33 -41.10
C GLN A 12 16.20 -2.52 -41.00
N LEU A 13 16.17 -3.38 -42.02
CA LEU A 13 15.26 -4.53 -42.13
C LEU A 13 15.78 -5.83 -41.49
N GLN A 14 17.01 -5.83 -40.95
CA GLN A 14 17.59 -7.02 -40.30
C GLN A 14 17.58 -6.97 -38.76
N ARG A 15 17.04 -5.88 -38.17
CA ARG A 15 16.73 -5.80 -36.73
C ARG A 15 15.26 -6.12 -36.38
N SER A 16 14.43 -6.43 -37.37
CA SER A 16 13.03 -6.85 -37.16
C SER A 16 12.85 -8.36 -36.95
N ALA A 17 13.94 -9.13 -36.84
CA ALA A 17 13.89 -10.61 -36.81
C ALA A 17 14.44 -11.27 -35.52
N ASN A 18 14.69 -10.52 -34.45
CA ASN A 18 14.97 -11.09 -33.12
C ASN A 18 13.86 -10.67 -32.15
N GLY A 19 12.77 -11.43 -32.19
CA GLY A 19 11.72 -11.38 -31.18
C GLY A 19 12.26 -11.83 -29.80
N ALA A 20 11.65 -11.28 -28.75
CA ALA A 20 11.85 -11.62 -27.34
C ALA A 20 13.10 -11.04 -26.63
N GLU A 21 13.44 -9.76 -26.83
CA GLU A 21 14.20 -9.03 -25.79
C GLU A 21 13.25 -8.51 -24.70
N ALA A 22 13.37 -9.17 -23.55
CA ALA A 22 12.50 -9.16 -22.39
C ALA A 22 12.32 -7.78 -21.75
N TRP A 23 11.06 -7.34 -21.63
CA TRP A 23 10.68 -6.44 -20.53
C TRP A 23 10.66 -7.28 -19.25
N ARG A 24 11.67 -7.11 -18.39
CA ARG A 24 11.63 -7.63 -17.02
C ARG A 24 10.86 -6.62 -16.17
N ALA A 25 9.72 -7.03 -15.62
CA ALA A 25 9.16 -6.35 -14.47
C ALA A 25 10.27 -6.33 -13.40
N ARG A 26 10.69 -5.12 -12.98
CA ARG A 26 11.32 -5.02 -11.67
C ARG A 26 10.18 -5.15 -10.68
N VAL A 27 9.80 -6.39 -10.38
CA VAL A 27 8.84 -6.69 -9.33
C VAL A 27 9.55 -6.36 -8.03
N TYR A 28 9.25 -5.18 -7.50
CA TYR A 28 9.74 -4.74 -6.21
C TYR A 28 8.75 -5.29 -5.17
N VAL A 29 9.11 -6.44 -4.58
CA VAL A 29 8.36 -7.11 -3.50
C VAL A 29 8.95 -6.75 -2.14
N SER A 30 8.07 -6.46 -1.18
CA SER A 30 8.38 -6.26 0.25
C SER A 30 9.47 -7.21 0.72
N ARG A 31 10.44 -6.64 1.45
CA ARG A 31 11.66 -7.32 1.88
C ARG A 31 11.30 -8.40 2.91
N HIS A 32 11.00 -9.60 2.45
CA HIS A 32 11.28 -10.79 3.24
C HIS A 32 12.05 -11.82 2.40
N ARG A 33 13.28 -12.05 2.86
CA ARG A 33 14.19 -13.18 2.58
C ARG A 33 15.30 -13.09 1.51
N ARG A 34 15.51 -12.04 0.71
CA ARG A 34 16.64 -12.04 -0.25
C ARG A 34 17.87 -11.18 0.07
N ASN A 35 17.71 -9.97 0.61
CA ASN A 35 18.84 -9.02 0.59
C ASN A 35 19.88 -9.17 1.72
N VAL A 36 19.55 -9.84 2.82
CA VAL A 36 20.53 -10.15 3.89
C VAL A 36 21.21 -11.50 3.66
N LEU A 37 20.48 -12.49 3.12
CA LEU A 37 20.98 -13.84 2.90
C LEU A 37 22.03 -13.95 1.79
N LEU A 38 22.09 -13.04 0.81
CA LEU A 38 23.20 -13.02 -0.15
C LEU A 38 24.48 -12.39 0.45
N ARG A 39 24.37 -11.30 1.21
CA ARG A 39 25.54 -10.57 1.72
C ARG A 39 26.15 -11.18 3.00
N MET A 40 25.38 -11.88 3.84
CA MET A 40 25.93 -12.56 5.03
C MET A 40 26.40 -13.99 4.75
N ARG A 41 25.86 -14.66 3.73
CA ARG A 41 26.22 -16.06 3.39
C ARG A 41 27.56 -16.17 2.67
N GLU A 42 27.96 -15.12 1.96
CA GLU A 42 29.32 -14.97 1.42
C GLU A 42 30.36 -14.56 2.48
N ALA A 43 29.93 -13.95 3.60
CA ALA A 43 30.84 -13.41 4.61
C ALA A 43 31.17 -14.35 5.78
N LEU A 44 30.36 -15.38 6.08
CA LEU A 44 30.46 -16.10 7.37
C LEU A 44 30.37 -17.64 7.36
N GLN A 45 30.22 -18.32 6.22
CA GLN A 45 30.25 -19.80 6.11
C GLN A 45 29.59 -20.61 7.26
N LEU A 46 28.34 -20.30 7.63
CA LEU A 46 27.64 -21.04 8.71
C LEU A 46 26.41 -21.79 8.19
N ASN A 47 26.32 -23.07 8.58
CA ASN A 47 25.22 -24.00 8.30
C ASN A 47 24.30 -24.11 9.54
N ALA A 48 23.12 -23.48 9.52
CA ALA A 48 21.99 -23.79 10.41
C ALA A 48 20.65 -23.26 9.85
N PRO A 49 19.49 -23.86 10.18
CA PRO A 49 18.26 -23.74 9.41
C PRO A 49 17.33 -22.59 9.86
N LEU A 50 16.63 -21.97 8.89
CA LEU A 50 15.60 -20.94 9.10
C LEU A 50 14.23 -21.56 9.45
N ALA A 51 13.82 -21.47 10.71
CA ALA A 51 12.42 -21.42 11.14
C ALA A 51 12.23 -20.03 11.79
N VAL A 52 11.23 -19.19 11.50
CA VAL A 52 9.78 -19.40 11.57
C VAL A 52 9.13 -18.31 10.69
N PHE A 53 8.50 -18.74 9.59
CA PHE A 53 7.42 -18.12 8.77
C PHE A 53 7.23 -19.04 7.54
N THR A 54 7.00 -20.32 7.82
CA THR A 54 7.12 -21.42 6.85
C THR A 54 5.82 -22.19 6.75
N THR A 55 4.72 -21.52 6.45
CA THR A 55 3.53 -22.28 6.02
C THR A 55 2.94 -21.80 4.71
N PHE A 56 2.96 -20.51 4.34
CA PHE A 56 2.42 -20.09 3.04
C PHE A 56 3.12 -18.84 2.47
N PRO A 57 4.02 -18.99 1.49
CA PRO A 57 4.51 -17.87 0.68
C PRO A 57 3.34 -17.21 -0.08
N PHE A 58 3.17 -15.92 0.15
CA PHE A 58 2.11 -15.06 -0.39
C PHE A 58 2.73 -14.00 -1.29
N VAL A 59 2.17 -13.84 -2.48
CA VAL A 59 2.56 -12.82 -3.44
C VAL A 59 1.35 -11.94 -3.70
N HIS A 60 1.52 -10.63 -3.57
CA HIS A 60 0.51 -9.66 -4.00
C HIS A 60 1.01 -8.91 -5.23
N LEU A 61 0.24 -9.01 -6.31
CA LEU A 61 0.39 -8.21 -7.50
C LEU A 61 -0.96 -7.57 -7.76
N ASP A 62 -1.08 -6.30 -7.38
CA ASP A 62 -2.26 -5.54 -7.75
C ASP A 62 -2.28 -5.32 -9.28
N LEU A 63 -3.18 -6.00 -9.98
CA LEU A 63 -3.37 -5.89 -11.42
C LEU A 63 -4.30 -4.74 -11.82
N LYS A 64 -4.71 -3.92 -10.86
CA LYS A 64 -5.31 -2.63 -11.15
C LYS A 64 -4.23 -1.67 -11.58
N GLY A 65 -4.62 -0.67 -12.36
CA GLY A 65 -3.89 0.58 -12.37
C GLY A 65 -4.25 1.55 -11.26
N ALA A 66 -4.81 1.06 -10.16
CA ALA A 66 -4.74 1.79 -8.91
C ALA A 66 -3.35 1.59 -8.31
N ALA A 67 -2.77 2.67 -7.83
CA ALA A 67 -1.40 2.72 -7.39
C ALA A 67 -1.23 2.00 -6.04
N PHE A 68 -0.04 1.46 -5.80
CA PHE A 68 0.58 1.76 -4.53
C PHE A 68 0.54 3.29 -4.38
N LYS A 69 -0.33 3.82 -3.51
CA LYS A 69 0.12 4.96 -2.70
C LYS A 69 1.27 4.40 -1.91
N VAL A 70 2.45 4.46 -2.52
CA VAL A 70 3.57 5.21 -2.00
C VAL A 70 4.82 4.81 -2.82
N SER A 71 5.29 5.75 -3.67
CA SER A 71 6.55 5.78 -4.45
C SER A 71 6.76 5.09 -5.81
N TYR A 72 5.76 4.55 -6.51
CA TYR A 72 5.98 4.12 -7.90
C TYR A 72 4.91 4.59 -8.89
N TYR A 73 4.83 5.91 -9.04
CA TYR A 73 4.13 6.51 -10.17
C TYR A 73 4.75 6.13 -11.53
N GLU A 74 6.01 5.68 -11.60
CA GLU A 74 6.70 5.36 -12.85
C GLU A 74 6.64 3.89 -13.30
N GLN A 75 6.20 2.97 -12.43
CA GLN A 75 6.22 1.53 -12.74
C GLN A 75 4.89 0.95 -13.18
N PHE A 76 3.85 1.77 -13.30
CA PHE A 76 2.58 1.25 -13.76
C PHE A 76 2.66 0.80 -15.22
N VAL A 77 2.30 -0.45 -15.50
CA VAL A 77 2.42 -1.02 -16.83
C VAL A 77 1.66 -0.15 -17.84
N LEU A 78 0.43 0.27 -17.53
CA LEU A 78 -0.36 1.10 -18.43
C LEU A 78 0.13 2.54 -18.52
N LYS A 79 1.02 3.03 -17.63
CA LYS A 79 1.64 4.36 -17.77
C LYS A 79 2.73 4.39 -18.84
N ARG A 80 3.24 3.24 -19.28
CA ARG A 80 4.27 3.19 -20.33
C ARG A 80 3.62 3.37 -21.71
N PRO A 81 4.19 4.20 -22.60
CA PRO A 81 3.62 4.46 -23.94
C PRO A 81 3.26 3.19 -24.72
N LYS A 82 4.11 2.15 -24.67
CA LYS A 82 3.87 0.86 -25.33
C LYS A 82 2.64 0.08 -24.86
N PHE A 83 2.04 0.46 -23.74
CA PHE A 83 0.88 -0.20 -23.15
C PHE A 83 -0.37 0.71 -23.12
N PHE A 84 -0.34 1.87 -23.80
CA PHE A 84 -1.50 2.78 -23.84
C PHE A 84 -2.72 2.15 -24.50
N GLU A 85 -2.53 1.29 -25.51
CA GLU A 85 -3.62 0.62 -26.24
C GLU A 85 -4.44 -0.34 -25.36
N PHE A 86 -3.89 -0.75 -24.22
CA PHE A 86 -4.50 -1.65 -23.26
C PHE A 86 -5.37 -0.94 -22.23
N ARG A 87 -5.42 0.40 -22.22
CA ARG A 87 -6.24 1.15 -21.26
C ARG A 87 -7.72 1.09 -21.65
N GLU A 88 -8.57 1.01 -20.64
CA GLU A 88 -10.02 1.13 -20.82
C GLU A 88 -10.41 2.57 -21.19
N VAL A 89 -9.79 3.56 -20.53
CA VAL A 89 -9.95 4.96 -20.89
C VAL A 89 -8.58 5.52 -21.20
N ALA A 90 -8.37 6.04 -22.41
CA ALA A 90 -7.05 6.47 -22.89
C ALA A 90 -6.36 7.46 -21.92
N ARG A 91 -7.13 8.36 -21.32
CA ARG A 91 -6.64 9.35 -20.33
C ARG A 91 -6.20 8.72 -19.01
N TYR A 92 -6.83 7.63 -18.57
CA TYR A 92 -6.64 7.08 -17.24
C TYR A 92 -5.85 5.77 -17.29
N PRO A 93 -4.64 5.73 -16.72
CA PRO A 93 -3.83 4.52 -16.70
C PRO A 93 -4.25 3.56 -15.58
N ASN A 94 -5.52 3.56 -15.17
CA ASN A 94 -5.96 2.86 -13.96
C ASN A 94 -6.75 1.56 -14.21
N VAL A 95 -7.27 1.38 -15.42
CA VAL A 95 -8.08 0.20 -15.76
C VAL A 95 -7.58 -0.38 -17.08
N LEU A 96 -7.26 -1.68 -17.06
CA LEU A 96 -6.95 -2.47 -18.24
C LEU A 96 -8.24 -2.80 -18.99
N CYS A 97 -8.22 -2.73 -20.31
CA CYS A 97 -9.31 -3.17 -21.16
C CYS A 97 -9.40 -4.70 -21.19
N PRO A 98 -10.45 -5.32 -20.60
CA PRO A 98 -10.60 -6.77 -20.57
C PRO A 98 -10.86 -7.41 -21.95
N SER A 99 -11.39 -6.62 -22.88
CA SER A 99 -11.73 -7.06 -24.25
C SER A 99 -10.59 -6.84 -25.25
N HIS A 100 -9.44 -6.32 -24.81
CA HIS A 100 -8.28 -6.22 -25.69
C HIS A 100 -7.67 -7.61 -25.92
N PRO A 101 -7.40 -8.04 -27.18
CA PRO A 101 -6.96 -9.42 -27.47
C PRO A 101 -5.68 -9.86 -26.75
N LYS A 102 -4.80 -8.90 -26.41
CA LYS A 102 -3.52 -9.15 -25.74
C LYS A 102 -3.55 -8.94 -24.22
N SER A 103 -4.68 -8.52 -23.64
CA SER A 103 -4.74 -8.21 -22.20
C SER A 103 -4.48 -9.43 -21.34
N SER A 104 -5.09 -10.59 -21.66
CA SER A 104 -4.86 -11.83 -20.91
C SER A 104 -3.39 -12.26 -20.97
N SER A 105 -2.75 -12.19 -22.14
CA SER A 105 -1.33 -12.54 -22.29
C SER A 105 -0.41 -11.60 -21.53
N LEU A 106 -0.72 -10.29 -21.48
CA LEU A 106 0.06 -9.33 -20.71
C LEU A 106 0.07 -9.70 -19.22
N ILE A 107 -1.10 -10.02 -18.67
CA ILE A 107 -1.20 -10.40 -17.27
C ILE A 107 -0.60 -11.77 -17.00
N GLU A 108 -0.80 -12.76 -17.89
CA GLU A 108 -0.17 -14.07 -17.74
C GLU A 108 1.35 -13.95 -17.67
N GLU A 109 1.93 -13.10 -18.54
CA GLU A 109 3.36 -12.81 -18.53
C GLU A 109 3.79 -12.12 -17.23
N MET A 110 3.04 -11.11 -16.76
CA MET A 110 3.32 -10.45 -15.48
C MET A 110 3.30 -11.44 -14.31
N VAL A 111 2.26 -12.26 -14.21
CA VAL A 111 2.16 -13.30 -13.16
C VAL A 111 3.29 -14.31 -13.30
N THR A 112 3.64 -14.72 -14.53
CA THR A 112 4.73 -15.66 -14.77
C THR A 112 6.08 -15.11 -14.31
N GLN A 113 6.39 -13.85 -14.60
CA GLN A 113 7.63 -13.21 -14.14
C GLN A 113 7.71 -13.16 -12.62
N VAL A 114 6.58 -12.90 -11.94
CA VAL A 114 6.54 -12.92 -10.47
C VAL A 114 6.71 -14.34 -9.95
N MET A 115 5.99 -15.32 -10.49
CA MET A 115 6.08 -16.72 -10.06
C MET A 115 7.45 -17.35 -10.31
N GLN A 116 8.21 -16.90 -11.32
CA GLN A 116 9.61 -17.30 -11.51
C GLN A 116 10.50 -16.90 -10.34
N LEU A 117 10.20 -15.77 -9.69
CA LEU A 117 10.93 -15.29 -8.53
C LEU A 117 10.40 -15.89 -7.22
N HIS A 118 9.17 -16.38 -7.22
CA HIS A 118 8.43 -16.81 -6.03
C HIS A 118 7.76 -18.17 -6.26
N SER A 119 8.52 -19.14 -6.79
CA SER A 119 7.99 -20.42 -7.26
C SER A 119 7.44 -21.31 -6.15
N ASP A 120 7.75 -21.01 -4.90
CA ASP A 120 7.23 -21.67 -3.71
C ASP A 120 5.87 -21.13 -3.27
N SER A 121 5.40 -20.00 -3.82
CA SER A 121 4.14 -19.33 -3.45
C SER A 121 2.93 -20.22 -3.57
N GLN A 122 2.08 -20.17 -2.55
CA GLN A 122 0.82 -20.91 -2.48
C GLN A 122 -0.39 -20.00 -2.73
N TRP A 123 -0.21 -18.69 -2.53
CA TRP A 123 -1.23 -17.68 -2.70
C TRP A 123 -0.75 -16.55 -3.60
N PHE A 124 -1.61 -16.12 -4.52
CA PHE A 124 -1.37 -14.99 -5.41
C PHE A 124 -2.56 -14.05 -5.40
N HIS A 125 -2.37 -12.85 -4.86
CA HIS A 125 -3.38 -11.82 -4.83
C HIS A 125 -3.31 -10.98 -6.12
N LEU A 126 -4.38 -11.02 -6.92
CA LEU A 126 -4.49 -10.37 -8.23
C LEU A 126 -4.97 -8.91 -8.17
N GLY A 127 -5.47 -8.46 -7.02
CA GLY A 127 -6.02 -7.11 -6.88
C GLY A 127 -7.48 -7.10 -7.32
N ALA A 128 -7.78 -6.33 -8.37
CA ALA A 128 -9.10 -6.19 -9.01
C ALA A 128 -10.17 -5.36 -8.25
N ASP A 129 -9.76 -4.67 -7.19
CA ASP A 129 -10.30 -3.39 -6.73
C ASP A 129 -10.97 -2.40 -7.71
N GLU A 130 -11.87 -1.52 -7.29
CA GLU A 130 -12.08 -0.14 -7.78
C GLU A 130 -12.00 0.15 -9.31
N VAL A 131 -12.40 -0.79 -10.18
CA VAL A 131 -12.37 -0.62 -11.64
C VAL A 131 -13.57 0.17 -12.16
N TRP A 132 -13.82 1.35 -11.59
CA TRP A 132 -15.02 2.17 -11.85
C TRP A 132 -15.24 2.56 -13.32
N HIS A 133 -14.15 2.62 -14.10
CA HIS A 133 -14.16 2.98 -15.52
C HIS A 133 -14.33 1.78 -16.46
N LEU A 134 -14.54 0.57 -15.95
CA LEU A 134 -14.76 -0.63 -16.75
C LEU A 134 -15.96 -0.47 -17.71
N GLY A 135 -15.83 -1.00 -18.92
CA GLY A 135 -16.90 -1.03 -19.92
C GLY A 135 -17.07 0.25 -20.75
N GLN A 136 -16.09 1.17 -20.72
CA GLN A 136 -16.15 2.46 -21.41
C GLN A 136 -15.47 2.48 -22.78
N CYS A 137 -14.49 1.60 -23.05
CA CYS A 137 -13.84 1.58 -24.35
C CYS A 137 -14.73 0.95 -25.43
N GLU A 138 -14.44 1.22 -26.70
CA GLU A 138 -15.22 0.68 -27.82
C GLU A 138 -15.31 -0.85 -27.80
N ARG A 139 -14.18 -1.54 -27.60
CA ARG A 139 -14.13 -3.01 -27.58
C ARG A 139 -15.00 -3.61 -26.48
N CYS A 140 -14.96 -3.02 -25.29
CA CYS A 140 -15.77 -3.48 -24.16
C CYS A 140 -17.26 -3.17 -24.40
N ARG A 141 -17.58 -1.99 -24.93
CA ARG A 141 -18.96 -1.63 -25.29
C ARG A 141 -19.54 -2.58 -26.34
N THR A 142 -18.78 -2.91 -27.39
CA THR A 142 -19.21 -3.89 -28.40
C THR A 142 -19.53 -5.24 -27.76
N VAL A 143 -18.61 -5.80 -26.95
CA VAL A 143 -18.84 -7.07 -26.26
C VAL A 143 -20.06 -7.01 -25.33
N MET A 144 -20.24 -5.90 -24.63
CA MET A 144 -21.38 -5.72 -23.74
C MET A 144 -22.71 -5.67 -24.48
N VAL A 145 -22.77 -4.98 -25.63
CA VAL A 145 -23.97 -4.93 -26.47
C VAL A 145 -24.27 -6.31 -27.07
N ASP A 146 -23.26 -6.95 -27.68
CA ASP A 146 -23.42 -8.23 -28.39
C ASP A 146 -23.92 -9.35 -27.45
N LYS A 147 -23.45 -9.34 -26.21
CA LYS A 147 -23.80 -10.36 -25.21
C LYS A 147 -24.92 -9.93 -24.24
N GLN A 148 -25.46 -8.73 -24.40
CA GLN A 148 -26.42 -8.13 -23.46
C GLN A 148 -25.88 -8.11 -22.01
N TRP A 149 -24.61 -7.77 -21.86
CA TRP A 149 -23.89 -7.78 -20.59
C TRP A 149 -23.85 -6.42 -19.92
N GLY A 150 -23.96 -6.42 -18.59
CA GLY A 150 -23.56 -5.31 -17.73
C GLY A 150 -22.05 -5.31 -17.43
N LYS A 151 -21.58 -4.31 -16.69
CA LYS A 151 -20.16 -4.21 -16.26
C LYS A 151 -19.74 -5.39 -15.40
N ASP A 152 -20.64 -5.87 -14.53
CA ASP A 152 -20.37 -7.00 -13.62
C ASP A 152 -20.09 -8.28 -14.40
N HIS A 153 -20.85 -8.54 -15.47
CA HIS A 153 -20.62 -9.67 -16.36
C HIS A 153 -19.23 -9.57 -17.01
N LEU A 154 -18.85 -8.38 -17.47
CA LEU A 154 -17.54 -8.14 -18.09
C LEU A 154 -16.39 -8.35 -17.08
N TYR A 155 -16.55 -7.89 -15.84
CA TYR A 155 -15.59 -8.08 -14.76
C TYR A 155 -15.39 -9.57 -14.42
N VAL A 156 -16.49 -10.27 -14.15
CA VAL A 156 -16.47 -11.67 -13.74
C VAL A 156 -15.99 -12.57 -14.88
N ASP A 157 -16.41 -12.33 -16.13
CA ASP A 157 -15.90 -13.07 -17.30
C ASP A 157 -14.39 -12.92 -17.45
N TYR A 158 -13.88 -11.70 -17.36
CA TYR A 158 -12.46 -11.43 -17.50
C TYR A 158 -11.63 -12.13 -16.43
N LEU A 159 -12.04 -12.01 -15.16
CA LEU A 159 -11.36 -12.69 -14.05
C LEU A 159 -11.45 -14.21 -14.17
N SER A 160 -12.61 -14.76 -14.51
CA SER A 160 -12.77 -16.22 -14.64
C SER A 160 -11.88 -16.79 -15.75
N ARG A 161 -11.77 -16.09 -16.88
CA ARG A 161 -10.87 -16.49 -17.98
C ARG A 161 -9.40 -16.44 -17.58
N ILE A 162 -8.99 -15.38 -16.88
CA ILE A 162 -7.58 -15.19 -16.53
C ILE A 162 -7.15 -16.17 -15.44
N VAL A 163 -7.96 -16.33 -14.40
CA VAL A 163 -7.70 -17.25 -13.30
C VAL A 163 -7.78 -18.68 -13.80
N GLY A 164 -8.76 -19.02 -14.64
CA GLY A 164 -8.82 -20.35 -15.26
C GLY A 164 -7.59 -20.68 -16.11
N THR A 165 -7.01 -19.70 -16.79
CA THR A 165 -5.75 -19.88 -17.55
C THR A 165 -4.56 -20.03 -16.61
N LEU A 166 -4.45 -19.18 -15.59
CA LEU A 166 -3.37 -19.22 -14.61
C LEU A 166 -3.41 -20.50 -13.76
N HIS A 167 -4.58 -20.99 -13.40
CA HIS A 167 -4.75 -22.22 -12.64
C HIS A 167 -4.30 -23.45 -13.44
N LYS A 168 -4.52 -23.49 -14.76
CA LYS A 168 -3.93 -24.54 -15.62
C LYS A 168 -2.41 -24.54 -15.59
N LYS A 169 -1.80 -23.35 -15.50
CA LYS A 169 -0.33 -23.16 -15.47
C LYS A 169 0.26 -23.38 -14.07
N TYR A 170 -0.48 -23.01 -13.03
CA TYR A 170 -0.10 -23.10 -11.62
C TYR A 170 -1.22 -23.78 -10.81
N PRO A 171 -1.40 -25.11 -10.93
CA PRO A 171 -2.56 -25.81 -10.34
C PRO A 171 -2.63 -25.75 -8.81
N MET A 172 -1.49 -25.59 -8.15
CA MET A 172 -1.40 -25.52 -6.68
C MET A 172 -1.56 -24.08 -6.14
N LEU A 173 -1.61 -23.08 -7.02
CA LEU A 173 -1.68 -21.67 -6.64
C LEU A 173 -3.14 -21.27 -6.42
N LYS A 174 -3.42 -20.73 -5.23
CA LYS A 174 -4.72 -20.14 -4.90
C LYS A 174 -4.70 -18.65 -5.22
N PHE A 175 -5.79 -18.16 -5.79
CA PHE A 175 -5.89 -16.75 -6.20
C PHE A 175 -6.78 -15.98 -5.25
N ILE A 176 -6.36 -14.76 -4.92
CA ILE A 176 -7.13 -13.83 -4.10
C ILE A 176 -7.47 -12.60 -4.93
N VAL A 177 -8.68 -12.09 -4.77
CA VAL A 177 -9.13 -10.80 -5.34
C VAL A 177 -9.77 -9.97 -4.24
N TRP A 178 -9.72 -8.66 -4.37
CA TRP A 178 -10.46 -7.78 -3.47
C TRP A 178 -11.98 -7.93 -3.69
N ASP A 179 -12.75 -7.74 -2.62
CA ASP A 179 -14.18 -8.02 -2.60
C ASP A 179 -15.09 -6.88 -3.09
N ASP A 180 -14.59 -5.64 -3.05
CA ASP A 180 -15.36 -4.39 -3.23
C ASP A 180 -16.19 -4.37 -4.52
N MET A 181 -15.62 -4.81 -5.64
CA MET A 181 -16.35 -4.86 -6.91
C MET A 181 -17.51 -5.87 -6.87
N MET A 182 -17.47 -6.89 -6.01
CA MET A 182 -18.43 -8.00 -5.96
C MET A 182 -19.54 -7.83 -4.92
N ARG A 183 -19.45 -6.85 -4.00
CA ARG A 183 -20.37 -6.71 -2.85
C ARG A 183 -21.85 -6.59 -3.25
N ASP A 184 -22.11 -5.89 -4.35
CA ASP A 184 -23.46 -5.59 -4.83
C ASP A 184 -23.83 -6.31 -6.13
N MET A 185 -22.94 -7.17 -6.65
CA MET A 185 -23.24 -7.99 -7.81
C MET A 185 -24.35 -9.00 -7.51
N ASP A 186 -25.15 -9.32 -8.52
CA ASP A 186 -26.06 -10.47 -8.46
C ASP A 186 -25.22 -11.76 -8.31
N PRO A 187 -25.45 -12.57 -7.25
CA PRO A 187 -24.74 -13.84 -7.07
C PRO A 187 -24.82 -14.78 -8.27
N GLN A 188 -25.87 -14.69 -9.10
CA GLN A 188 -26.01 -15.48 -10.33
C GLN A 188 -24.94 -15.13 -11.37
N ILE A 189 -24.47 -13.88 -11.42
CA ILE A 189 -23.39 -13.48 -12.34
C ILE A 189 -22.07 -14.14 -11.93
N ILE A 190 -21.77 -14.14 -10.62
CA ILE A 190 -20.55 -14.74 -10.06
C ILE A 190 -20.58 -16.26 -10.22
N THR A 191 -21.70 -16.88 -9.86
CA THR A 191 -21.85 -18.34 -9.90
C THR A 191 -21.95 -18.87 -11.32
N GLY A 192 -22.68 -18.18 -12.21
CA GLY A 192 -22.83 -18.55 -13.62
C GLY A 192 -21.53 -18.55 -14.40
N ALA A 193 -20.56 -17.72 -14.02
CA ALA A 193 -19.22 -17.70 -14.61
C ALA A 193 -18.22 -18.65 -13.90
N GLY A 194 -18.60 -19.27 -12.78
CA GLY A 194 -17.75 -20.16 -12.01
C GLY A 194 -16.69 -19.45 -11.14
N LEU A 195 -16.72 -18.12 -11.02
CA LEU A 195 -15.68 -17.35 -10.31
C LEU A 195 -15.53 -17.76 -8.84
N HIS A 196 -16.63 -18.10 -8.17
CA HIS A 196 -16.66 -18.58 -6.78
C HIS A 196 -15.84 -19.85 -6.50
N HIS A 197 -15.46 -20.62 -7.52
CA HIS A 197 -14.56 -21.77 -7.39
C HIS A 197 -13.10 -21.44 -7.73
N LEU A 198 -12.84 -20.25 -8.26
CA LEU A 198 -11.55 -19.86 -8.83
C LEU A 198 -10.76 -18.93 -7.91
N VAL A 199 -11.43 -18.12 -7.10
CA VAL A 199 -10.79 -17.08 -6.26
C VAL A 199 -11.34 -17.06 -4.84
N GLU A 200 -10.49 -16.67 -3.90
CA GLU A 200 -10.90 -16.29 -2.55
C GLU A 200 -11.06 -14.75 -2.48
N PRO A 201 -12.21 -14.22 -2.03
CA PRO A 201 -12.37 -12.79 -1.82
C PRO A 201 -11.61 -12.33 -0.57
N MET A 202 -10.83 -11.25 -0.69
CA MET A 202 -10.23 -10.54 0.43
C MET A 202 -11.06 -9.30 0.73
N VAL A 203 -11.64 -9.28 1.93
CA VAL A 203 -12.48 -8.20 2.40
C VAL A 203 -11.64 -7.04 2.90
N TRP A 204 -11.86 -5.83 2.39
CA TRP A 204 -11.11 -4.64 2.82
C TRP A 204 -11.98 -3.41 3.05
N HIS A 205 -11.66 -2.62 4.06
CA HIS A 205 -12.28 -1.32 4.29
C HIS A 205 -11.42 -0.47 5.22
N TYR A 206 -11.40 0.84 4.97
CA TYR A 206 -10.59 1.78 5.75
C TYR A 206 -11.42 2.76 6.58
N PHE A 207 -12.74 2.81 6.39
CA PHE A 207 -13.62 3.68 7.16
C PHE A 207 -14.13 2.98 8.43
N PRO A 208 -14.72 3.72 9.38
CA PRO A 208 -15.29 3.13 10.58
C PRO A 208 -16.34 2.06 10.28
N GLN A 209 -16.66 1.23 11.28
CA GLN A 209 -17.61 0.12 11.11
C GLN A 209 -19.00 0.62 10.67
N SER A 210 -19.40 1.82 11.10
CA SER A 210 -20.65 2.46 10.70
C SER A 210 -20.76 2.73 9.19
N GLU A 211 -19.62 2.94 8.52
CA GLU A 211 -19.52 3.09 7.06
C GLU A 211 -19.23 1.75 6.36
N PHE A 212 -18.80 0.74 7.12
CA PHE A 212 -18.52 -0.60 6.63
C PHE A 212 -19.80 -1.42 6.49
N ARG A 213 -20.46 -1.29 5.34
CA ARG A 213 -21.69 -2.03 5.04
C ARG A 213 -21.40 -3.37 4.37
N LEU A 214 -20.90 -4.35 5.13
CA LEU A 214 -21.15 -5.73 4.74
C LEU A 214 -22.63 -6.04 4.96
N LYS A 215 -23.28 -6.72 4.01
CA LYS A 215 -24.69 -7.14 4.15
C LYS A 215 -24.91 -8.02 5.39
N GLN A 216 -23.86 -8.68 5.86
CA GLN A 216 -23.77 -9.39 7.14
C GLN A 216 -22.43 -9.01 7.79
N SER A 217 -22.45 -8.54 9.04
CA SER A 217 -21.22 -8.19 9.76
C SER A 217 -20.32 -9.41 9.94
N LEU A 218 -19.00 -9.19 10.06
CA LEU A 218 -18.09 -10.21 10.57
C LEU A 218 -18.57 -10.62 11.97
N THR A 219 -18.68 -11.93 12.21
CA THR A 219 -19.19 -12.41 13.50
C THR A 219 -18.13 -12.25 14.58
N SER A 220 -18.57 -12.15 15.85
CA SER A 220 -17.68 -12.13 17.01
C SER A 220 -16.76 -13.34 17.05
N GLU A 221 -17.25 -14.49 16.58
CA GLU A 221 -16.51 -15.74 16.51
C GLU A 221 -15.39 -15.64 15.48
N ALA A 222 -15.68 -15.12 14.28
CA ALA A 222 -14.67 -14.92 13.24
C ALA A 222 -13.57 -13.95 13.69
N LEU A 223 -13.94 -12.84 14.34
CA LEU A 223 -12.96 -11.89 14.88
C LEU A 223 -12.06 -12.55 15.94
N THR A 224 -12.65 -13.34 16.83
CA THR A 224 -11.93 -14.05 17.89
C THR A 224 -10.98 -15.09 17.30
N GLU A 225 -11.46 -15.91 16.37
CA GLU A 225 -10.68 -16.93 15.68
C GLU A 225 -9.49 -16.31 14.93
N VAL A 226 -9.73 -15.26 14.14
CA VAL A 226 -8.68 -14.55 13.41
C VAL A 226 -7.65 -13.96 14.37
N SER A 227 -8.11 -13.26 15.41
CA SER A 227 -7.22 -12.63 16.39
C SER A 227 -6.30 -13.65 17.07
N GLN A 228 -6.85 -14.81 17.47
CA GLN A 228 -6.07 -15.91 18.04
C GLN A 228 -5.10 -16.50 17.01
N SER A 229 -5.55 -16.71 15.77
CA SER A 229 -4.75 -17.31 14.70
C SER A 229 -3.50 -16.50 14.35
N ILE A 230 -3.60 -15.16 14.40
CA ILE A 230 -2.47 -14.27 14.15
C ILE A 230 -1.64 -13.98 15.42
N GLY A 231 -2.02 -14.54 16.56
CA GLY A 231 -1.33 -14.33 17.83
C GLY A 231 -1.51 -12.91 18.38
N TYR A 232 -2.69 -12.31 18.19
CA TYR A 232 -3.10 -11.11 18.89
C TYR A 232 -3.56 -11.45 20.31
N PHE A 233 -3.33 -10.54 21.27
CA PHE A 233 -3.81 -10.73 22.63
C PHE A 233 -5.25 -10.21 22.75
N GLY A 234 -6.21 -11.12 22.94
CA GLY A 234 -7.63 -10.78 22.90
C GLY A 234 -8.13 -10.61 21.47
N ASN A 235 -9.07 -9.68 21.26
CA ASN A 235 -9.65 -9.40 19.95
C ASN A 235 -9.02 -8.14 19.36
N ILE A 236 -8.70 -8.17 18.07
CA ILE A 236 -8.25 -6.98 17.34
C ILE A 236 -9.36 -5.93 17.38
N GLU A 237 -9.04 -4.73 17.86
CA GLU A 237 -9.96 -3.61 17.84
C GLU A 237 -10.09 -3.07 16.40
N MET A 238 -11.30 -3.12 15.87
CA MET A 238 -11.62 -2.54 14.56
C MET A 238 -11.80 -1.02 14.63
N GLU A 239 -12.19 -0.49 15.80
CA GLU A 239 -12.32 0.95 16.04
C GLU A 239 -11.23 1.42 16.99
N VAL A 240 -10.17 1.99 16.42
CA VAL A 240 -8.99 2.44 17.17
C VAL A 240 -9.06 3.91 17.60
N PHE A 241 -10.16 4.61 17.35
CA PHE A 241 -10.40 6.01 17.71
C PHE A 241 -11.64 6.12 18.62
N PRO A 242 -11.75 7.17 19.47
CA PRO A 242 -10.86 8.33 19.61
C PRO A 242 -9.53 8.00 20.30
N ARG A 243 -8.53 8.88 20.21
CA ARG A 243 -7.24 8.76 20.91
C ARG A 243 -7.05 10.01 21.81
N PRO A 244 -6.21 9.98 22.86
CA PRO A 244 -5.34 8.89 23.30
C PRO A 244 -6.07 7.76 24.05
N GLN A 245 -5.52 6.54 23.98
CA GLN A 245 -6.00 5.37 24.74
C GLN A 245 -4.83 4.49 25.20
N ALA A 246 -5.10 3.49 26.06
CA ALA A 246 -4.12 2.45 26.37
C ALA A 246 -3.67 1.75 25.07
N VAL A 247 -2.38 1.41 25.01
CA VAL A 247 -1.81 0.70 23.86
C VAL A 247 -1.57 -0.75 24.28
N PRO A 248 -2.06 -1.74 23.50
CA PRO A 248 -1.88 -3.15 23.82
C PRO A 248 -0.41 -3.57 23.74
N PRO A 249 -0.03 -4.69 24.36
CA PRO A 249 1.29 -5.26 24.18
C PRO A 249 1.54 -5.62 22.71
N VAL A 250 2.82 -5.71 22.34
CA VAL A 250 3.23 -6.08 20.97
C VAL A 250 2.68 -7.46 20.60
N PRO A 251 1.85 -7.56 19.54
CA PRO A 251 1.34 -8.85 19.09
C PRO A 251 2.41 -9.65 18.33
N ASN A 252 2.17 -10.95 18.16
CA ASN A 252 3.18 -11.88 17.64
C ASN A 252 3.24 -11.96 16.10
N PHE A 253 2.32 -11.30 15.38
CA PHE A 253 2.32 -11.32 13.91
C PHE A 253 3.43 -10.42 13.30
N PRO A 254 3.88 -10.69 12.05
CA PRO A 254 4.80 -9.81 11.33
C PRO A 254 4.32 -8.36 11.27
N GLY A 255 5.13 -7.43 11.77
CA GLY A 255 4.73 -6.01 11.85
C GLY A 255 3.95 -5.64 13.12
N GLY A 256 3.84 -6.54 14.09
CA GLY A 256 3.19 -6.24 15.38
C GLY A 256 3.82 -5.06 16.13
N LYS A 257 5.15 -4.89 16.04
CA LYS A 257 5.82 -3.71 16.60
C LYS A 257 5.40 -2.43 15.89
N LEU A 258 5.38 -2.43 14.56
CA LEU A 258 4.90 -1.31 13.74
C LEU A 258 3.47 -0.93 14.10
N HIS A 259 2.59 -1.92 14.26
CA HIS A 259 1.21 -1.70 14.72
C HIS A 259 1.18 -0.92 16.06
N VAL A 260 1.90 -1.38 17.07
CA VAL A 260 1.97 -0.70 18.38
C VAL A 260 2.59 0.69 18.29
N SER A 261 3.67 0.85 17.51
CA SER A 261 4.32 2.15 17.27
C SER A 261 3.36 3.15 16.64
N VAL A 262 2.52 2.71 15.69
CA VAL A 262 1.49 3.56 15.06
C VAL A 262 0.40 3.94 16.07
N LEU A 263 -0.02 3.05 16.97
CA LEU A 263 -0.99 3.40 18.03
C LEU A 263 -0.42 4.45 19.00
N HIS A 264 0.85 4.31 19.39
CA HIS A 264 1.53 5.33 20.18
C HIS A 264 1.65 6.67 19.45
N LEU A 265 1.94 6.64 18.15
CA LEU A 265 1.95 7.85 17.31
C LEU A 265 0.57 8.52 17.29
N SER A 266 -0.52 7.76 17.15
CA SER A 266 -1.87 8.30 17.21
C SER A 266 -2.20 8.96 18.55
N ASN A 267 -1.72 8.40 19.67
CA ASN A 267 -1.83 9.07 20.98
C ASN A 267 -1.06 10.39 21.01
N VAL A 268 0.20 10.41 20.55
CA VAL A 268 1.04 11.62 20.51
C VAL A 268 0.42 12.72 19.65
N ILE A 269 -0.15 12.36 18.49
CA ILE A 269 -0.83 13.30 17.61
C ILE A 269 -2.07 13.88 18.30
N ALA A 270 -2.92 13.06 18.91
CA ALA A 270 -4.09 13.53 19.63
C ALA A 270 -3.74 14.45 20.82
N GLU A 271 -2.70 14.11 21.58
CA GLU A 271 -2.20 14.97 22.68
C GLU A 271 -1.62 16.29 22.15
N LEU A 272 -0.91 16.28 21.02
CA LEU A 272 -0.45 17.50 20.37
C LEU A 272 -1.62 18.39 19.93
N GLU A 273 -2.67 17.81 19.34
CA GLU A 273 -3.86 18.58 18.96
C GLU A 273 -4.50 19.26 20.18
N GLN A 274 -4.58 18.58 21.32
CA GLN A 274 -5.03 19.19 22.58
C GLN A 274 -4.12 20.34 23.04
N VAL A 275 -2.79 20.19 22.92
CA VAL A 275 -1.83 21.27 23.21
C VAL A 275 -2.08 22.48 22.31
N LEU A 276 -2.28 22.27 21.01
CA LEU A 276 -2.52 23.34 20.05
C LEU A 276 -3.87 24.05 20.24
N LEU A 277 -4.84 23.37 20.85
CA LEU A 277 -6.13 23.95 21.23
C LEU A 277 -6.09 24.71 22.57
N ASN A 278 -4.98 24.63 23.33
CA ASN A 278 -4.85 25.36 24.58
C ASN A 278 -4.94 26.88 24.33
N PRO A 279 -5.78 27.64 25.06
CA PRO A 279 -5.90 29.09 24.88
C PRO A 279 -4.59 29.86 25.03
N SER A 280 -3.66 29.36 25.85
CA SER A 280 -2.32 29.94 26.01
C SER A 280 -1.48 29.78 24.74
N VAL A 281 -1.68 28.71 23.97
CA VAL A 281 -1.04 28.53 22.66
C VAL A 281 -1.73 29.38 21.59
N GLN A 282 -3.06 29.33 21.51
CA GLN A 282 -3.81 30.03 20.47
C GLN A 282 -3.76 31.55 20.59
N GLY A 283 -3.79 32.08 21.81
CA GLY A 283 -3.77 33.52 22.09
C GLY A 283 -2.40 34.01 22.55
N GLY A 284 -1.96 33.53 23.71
CA GLY A 284 -0.77 34.04 24.41
C GLY A 284 0.57 33.70 23.76
N PHE A 285 0.58 32.74 22.83
CA PHE A 285 1.77 32.25 22.10
C PHE A 285 1.57 32.26 20.58
N HIS A 286 0.63 33.07 20.07
CA HIS A 286 0.41 33.18 18.64
C HIS A 286 1.66 33.68 17.89
N GLU A 287 1.84 33.28 16.62
CA GLU A 287 3.05 33.51 15.82
C GLU A 287 3.52 34.98 15.79
N PHE A 288 2.58 35.94 15.74
CA PHE A 288 2.90 37.37 15.81
C PHE A 288 3.59 37.75 17.12
N LEU A 289 3.14 37.25 18.27
CA LEU A 289 3.73 37.58 19.56
C LEU A 289 5.12 36.99 19.70
N VAL A 290 5.30 35.74 19.24
CA VAL A 290 6.59 35.06 19.19
C VAL A 290 7.59 35.85 18.35
N ALA A 291 7.22 36.22 17.12
CA ALA A 291 8.09 36.94 16.19
C ALA A 291 8.55 38.32 16.71
N HIS A 292 7.83 38.92 17.65
CA HIS A 292 8.14 40.24 18.21
C HIS A 292 8.65 40.17 19.66
N ASN A 293 8.90 38.97 20.21
CA ASN A 293 9.30 38.76 21.61
C ASN A 293 8.33 39.38 22.62
N ARG A 294 7.02 39.25 22.37
CA ARG A 294 5.93 39.82 23.20
C ARG A 294 5.10 38.75 23.91
N THR A 295 5.62 37.55 24.03
CA THR A 295 4.92 36.48 24.78
C THR A 295 5.07 36.69 26.28
N ASN A 296 4.12 36.17 27.06
CA ASN A 296 4.19 36.14 28.52
C ASN A 296 4.63 34.74 28.96
N PRO A 297 5.72 34.59 29.75
CA PRO A 297 6.17 33.29 30.27
C PRO A 297 5.08 32.45 30.92
N LEU A 298 4.11 33.10 31.60
CA LEU A 298 2.97 32.42 32.20
C LEU A 298 2.21 31.53 31.20
N HIS A 299 2.05 31.99 29.95
CA HIS A 299 1.38 31.23 28.90
C HIS A 299 2.26 30.10 28.35
N VAL A 300 3.58 30.31 28.30
CA VAL A 300 4.55 29.31 27.84
C VAL A 300 4.59 28.13 28.81
N ASP A 301 4.62 28.41 30.11
CA ASP A 301 4.68 27.41 31.18
C ASP A 301 3.49 26.45 31.18
N GLN A 302 2.34 26.86 30.66
CA GLN A 302 1.13 26.02 30.57
C GLN A 302 1.27 24.82 29.63
N PHE A 303 2.17 24.87 28.64
CA PHE A 303 2.26 23.84 27.61
C PHE A 303 3.67 23.32 27.34
N VAL A 304 4.72 24.09 27.64
CA VAL A 304 6.08 23.79 27.14
C VAL A 304 6.60 22.43 27.60
N ASN A 305 6.34 22.02 28.84
CA ASN A 305 6.81 20.72 29.34
C ASN A 305 6.11 19.54 28.64
N THR A 306 4.81 19.67 28.38
CA THR A 306 4.05 18.69 27.60
C THR A 306 4.57 18.65 26.16
N ALA A 307 4.77 19.81 25.52
CA ALA A 307 5.32 19.89 24.16
C ALA A 307 6.73 19.26 24.06
N ARG A 308 7.62 19.51 25.03
CA ARG A 308 8.94 18.88 25.09
C ARG A 308 8.85 17.35 25.22
N LYS A 309 7.97 16.85 26.09
CA LYS A 309 7.74 15.40 26.23
C LYS A 309 7.23 14.78 24.92
N LEU A 310 6.26 15.42 24.27
CA LEU A 310 5.72 14.97 22.98
C LEU A 310 6.79 15.00 21.89
N LEU A 311 7.67 16.00 21.88
CA LEU A 311 8.80 16.08 20.95
C LEU A 311 9.75 14.89 21.14
N VAL A 312 10.13 14.57 22.39
CA VAL A 312 10.98 13.39 22.66
C VAL A 312 10.30 12.10 22.17
N ASN A 313 9.00 11.95 22.44
CA ASN A 313 8.24 10.76 22.04
C ASN A 313 8.16 10.62 20.51
N ILE A 314 7.81 11.68 19.78
CA ILE A 314 7.70 11.62 18.32
C ILE A 314 9.06 11.42 17.64
N GLU A 315 10.15 11.94 18.22
CA GLU A 315 11.50 11.67 17.73
C GLU A 315 11.88 10.19 17.91
N SER A 316 11.48 9.56 19.03
CA SER A 316 11.68 8.12 19.21
C SER A 316 10.86 7.32 18.21
N LEU A 317 9.56 7.60 18.13
CA LEU A 317 8.66 6.91 17.20
C LEU A 317 9.09 7.07 15.75
N TYR A 318 9.58 8.25 15.35
CA TYR A 318 10.12 8.44 14.01
C TYR A 318 11.26 7.45 13.71
N ARG A 319 12.21 7.26 14.64
CA ARG A 319 13.32 6.30 14.47
C ARG A 319 12.83 4.85 14.44
N ASP A 320 11.96 4.49 15.37
CA ASP A 320 11.46 3.13 15.53
C ASP A 320 10.61 2.72 14.33
N ILE A 321 9.67 3.58 13.91
CA ILE A 321 8.81 3.34 12.75
C ILE A 321 9.63 3.34 11.46
N THR A 322 10.63 4.22 11.30
CA THR A 322 11.54 4.18 10.14
C THR A 322 12.19 2.80 10.03
N LYS A 323 12.76 2.30 11.13
CA LYS A 323 13.41 0.99 11.17
C LYS A 323 12.43 -0.13 10.83
N GLU A 324 11.27 -0.15 11.46
CA GLU A 324 10.26 -1.21 11.28
C GLU A 324 9.68 -1.20 9.86
N LEU A 325 9.43 -0.03 9.28
CA LEU A 325 9.00 0.09 7.89
C LEU A 325 10.11 -0.31 6.92
N SER A 326 11.37 0.02 7.18
CA SER A 326 12.51 -0.35 6.30
C SER A 326 12.78 -1.85 6.24
N ASP A 327 12.30 -2.60 7.24
CA ASP A 327 12.35 -4.05 7.27
C ASP A 327 11.28 -4.69 6.37
N ILE A 328 10.17 -3.99 6.12
CA ILE A 328 9.00 -4.50 5.38
C ILE A 328 8.96 -3.91 3.96
N TYR A 329 9.11 -2.60 3.84
CA TYR A 329 8.88 -1.82 2.64
C TYR A 329 10.17 -1.30 2.01
N TYR A 330 10.04 -0.84 0.76
CA TYR A 330 11.13 -0.12 0.10
C TYR A 330 11.34 1.23 0.71
N GLN A 331 12.59 1.70 0.66
CA GLN A 331 12.99 2.97 1.25
C GLN A 331 12.11 4.15 0.79
N SER A 332 11.76 4.18 -0.49
CA SER A 332 10.88 5.20 -1.05
C SER A 332 9.46 5.12 -0.48
N THR A 333 8.99 3.92 -0.14
CA THR A 333 7.72 3.73 0.56
C THR A 333 7.80 4.21 2.01
N VAL A 334 8.91 3.90 2.68
CA VAL A 334 9.16 4.39 4.04
C VAL A 334 9.17 5.92 4.08
N GLU A 335 9.88 6.55 3.15
CA GLU A 335 10.02 8.01 3.07
C GLU A 335 8.69 8.73 2.89
N GLU A 336 7.85 8.29 1.95
CA GLU A 336 6.57 8.94 1.75
C GLU A 336 5.57 8.65 2.88
N TRP A 337 5.61 7.47 3.50
CA TRP A 337 4.78 7.21 4.68
C TRP A 337 5.18 8.14 5.85
N LEU A 338 6.47 8.26 6.14
CA LEU A 338 6.98 9.14 7.19
C LEU A 338 6.67 10.61 6.89
N SER A 339 6.84 11.05 5.64
CA SER A 339 6.58 12.44 5.24
C SER A 339 5.10 12.80 5.33
N THR A 340 4.21 11.83 5.10
CA THR A 340 2.76 12.03 5.17
C THR A 340 2.26 12.02 6.61
N TYR A 341 2.69 11.03 7.42
CA TYR A 341 2.03 10.73 8.68
C TYR A 341 2.79 11.17 9.95
N ILE A 342 4.11 11.39 9.88
CA ILE A 342 4.90 11.79 11.06
C ILE A 342 5.50 13.19 10.91
N SER A 343 6.18 13.46 9.79
CA SER A 343 6.95 14.69 9.60
C SER A 343 6.15 15.99 9.85
N PRO A 344 4.88 16.14 9.42
CA PRO A 344 4.13 17.38 9.66
C PRO A 344 3.96 17.70 11.15
N TYR A 345 3.72 16.67 11.97
CA TYR A 345 3.56 16.82 13.42
C TYR A 345 4.89 16.98 14.13
N ARG A 346 5.91 16.26 13.68
CA ARG A 346 7.28 16.35 14.21
C ARG A 346 7.87 17.74 14.03
N GLU A 347 7.81 18.30 12.83
CA GLU A 347 8.35 19.64 12.56
C GLU A 347 7.54 20.72 13.28
N LYS A 348 6.22 20.54 13.41
CA LYS A 348 5.36 21.42 14.23
C LYS A 348 5.78 21.41 15.70
N LEU A 349 6.03 20.24 16.29
CA LEU A 349 6.51 20.12 17.67
C LEU A 349 7.89 20.75 17.87
N LYS A 350 8.83 20.51 16.95
CA LYS A 350 10.16 21.13 17.00
C LYS A 350 10.06 22.66 17.01
N LYS A 351 9.27 23.22 16.09
CA LYS A 351 9.07 24.67 16.02
C LYS A 351 8.45 25.20 17.32
N LEU A 352 7.38 24.57 17.80
CA LEU A 352 6.69 24.97 19.02
C LEU A 352 7.62 24.98 20.24
N VAL A 353 8.42 23.93 20.42
CA VAL A 353 9.38 23.85 21.53
C VAL A 353 10.51 24.86 21.37
N SER A 354 11.09 24.97 20.17
CA SER A 354 12.17 25.93 19.90
C SER A 354 11.72 27.37 20.17
N ASP A 355 10.54 27.75 19.69
CA ASP A 355 9.98 29.07 19.92
C ASP A 355 9.75 29.31 21.42
N ALA A 356 9.21 28.31 22.13
CA ALA A 356 8.95 28.41 23.57
C ALA A 356 10.24 28.60 24.36
N ASP A 357 11.28 27.83 24.03
CA ASP A 357 12.60 27.93 24.67
C ASP A 357 13.24 29.31 24.44
N LEU A 358 13.14 29.86 23.22
CA LEU A 358 13.61 31.20 22.90
C LEU A 358 12.86 32.28 23.70
N GLN A 359 11.54 32.17 23.80
CA GLN A 359 10.72 33.13 24.55
C GLN A 359 11.00 33.06 26.07
N ILE A 360 11.26 31.86 26.61
CA ILE A 360 11.70 31.71 28.00
C ILE A 360 13.04 32.42 28.21
N ALA A 361 14.01 32.20 27.32
CA ALA A 361 15.35 32.77 27.44
C ALA A 361 15.35 34.32 27.40
N VAL A 362 14.50 34.93 26.57
CA VAL A 362 14.37 36.39 26.49
C VAL A 362 13.77 37.02 27.76
N ASN A 363 13.07 36.24 28.58
CA ASN A 363 12.40 36.70 29.79
C ASN A 363 13.14 36.37 31.10
N VAL A 364 14.41 35.93 31.03
CA VAL A 364 15.26 35.74 32.22
C VAL A 364 15.97 37.07 32.55
N PRO A 365 15.97 37.54 33.82
CA PRO A 365 16.74 38.72 34.21
C PRO A 365 18.23 38.50 33.96
N MET A 366 18.93 39.47 33.34
CA MET A 366 20.39 39.48 33.20
C MET A 366 21.11 39.56 34.54
#